data_AF-A0A4R3YQ96-F1
#
_entry.id   AF-A0A4R3YQ96-F1
#
_cell.length_a   1.000
_cell.length_b   1.000
_cell.length_c   1.000
_cell.angle_alpha   90.00
_cell.angle_beta   90.00
_cell.angle_gamma   90.00
#
_symmetry.space_group_name_H-M   'P 1'
#
loop_
_entity.id
_entity.type
_entity.pdbx_description
1 polymer ?
#
loop_
_entity_poly.entity_id
_entity_poly.type
_entity_poly.pdbx_seq_one_letter_code
_entity_poly.pdbx_strand_id
1 'polypeptide(L)'
;MLNLYHMNHRIQNLSLKVLRRICKSHDIVIADGDLKIILHIIKNNPYPVLNDEYEPILLFEITRETSDQVCNTFKPILEKDYLIQEME
;
A
#
# COMPACT_ATOMS: atom_id res chain seq x y z
N MET A 1 13.05 -11.59 -12.23
CA MET A 1 13.57 -11.03 -10.97
C MET A 1 12.96 -9.66 -10.79
N LEU A 2 12.21 -9.44 -9.71
CA LEU A 2 11.76 -8.10 -9.33
C LEU A 2 13.02 -7.25 -9.10
N ASN A 3 13.19 -6.15 -9.84
CA ASN A 3 14.28 -5.23 -9.56
C ASN A 3 13.89 -4.42 -8.32
N LEU A 4 14.34 -4.88 -7.14
CA LEU A 4 14.03 -4.27 -5.84
C LEU A 4 14.37 -2.77 -5.80
N TYR A 5 15.45 -2.36 -6.47
CA TYR A 5 15.83 -0.95 -6.54
C TYR A 5 14.81 -0.13 -7.35
N HIS A 6 14.38 -0.64 -8.50
CA HIS A 6 13.38 0.01 -9.33
C HIS A 6 12.01 0.06 -8.64
N MET A 7 11.61 -1.03 -7.99
CA MET A 7 10.34 -1.09 -7.25
C MET A 7 10.33 -0.18 -6.03
N ASN A 8 11.42 -0.12 -5.27
CA ASN A 8 11.56 0.84 -4.19
C ASN A 8 11.47 2.28 -4.74
N HIS A 9 12.14 2.59 -5.85
CA HIS A 9 12.03 3.91 -6.48
C HIS A 9 10.58 4.26 -6.87
N ARG A 10 9.81 3.31 -7.40
CA ARG A 10 8.37 3.50 -7.69
C ARG A 10 7.56 3.75 -6.41
N ILE A 11 7.79 2.99 -5.34
CA ILE A 11 7.16 3.22 -4.03
C ILE A 11 7.50 4.62 -3.49
N GLN A 12 8.76 5.05 -3.58
CA GLN A 12 9.16 6.38 -3.12
C GLN A 12 8.50 7.52 -3.91
N ASN A 13 8.17 7.29 -5.18
CA ASN A 13 7.45 8.24 -6.02
C ASN A 13 5.92 8.08 -6.00
N LEU A 14 5.41 7.08 -5.28
CA LEU A 14 3.98 6.88 -5.13
C LEU A 14 3.34 8.13 -4.52
N SER A 15 2.32 8.64 -5.21
CA SER A 15 1.54 9.80 -4.78
C SER A 15 0.19 9.35 -4.24
N LEU A 16 -0.41 10.17 -3.37
CA LEU A 16 -1.77 9.94 -2.88
C LEU A 16 -2.79 9.81 -4.03
N LYS A 17 -2.61 10.60 -5.10
CA LYS A 17 -3.47 10.55 -6.29
C LYS A 17 -3.43 9.17 -6.95
N VAL A 18 -2.24 8.59 -7.08
CA VAL A 18 -2.05 7.24 -7.68
C VAL A 18 -2.60 6.18 -6.74
N LEU A 19 -2.25 6.20 -5.45
CA LEU A 19 -2.78 5.24 -4.48
C LEU A 19 -4.31 5.24 -4.44
N ARG A 20 -4.93 6.43 -4.44
CA ARG A 20 -6.38 6.59 -4.49
C ARG A 20 -6.98 6.08 -5.80
N ARG A 21 -6.29 6.27 -6.93
CA ARG A 21 -6.71 5.71 -8.23
C ARG A 21 -6.75 4.19 -8.16
N ILE A 22 -5.68 3.56 -7.69
CA ILE A 22 -5.58 2.10 -7.57
C ILE A 22 -6.70 1.56 -6.68
N CYS A 23 -6.93 2.17 -5.51
CA CYS A 23 -8.05 1.78 -4.64
C CYS A 23 -9.41 1.86 -5.37
N LYS A 24 -9.67 2.97 -6.06
CA LYS A 24 -10.92 3.15 -6.82
C LYS A 24 -11.08 2.17 -7.99
N SER A 25 -9.99 1.78 -8.65
CA SER A 25 -10.03 0.79 -9.75
C SER A 25 -10.51 -0.59 -9.29
N HIS A 26 -10.40 -0.88 -8.00
CA HIS A 26 -10.76 -2.17 -7.39
C HIS A 26 -11.91 -2.06 -6.39
N ASP A 27 -12.75 -1.03 -6.54
CA ASP A 27 -13.92 -0.78 -5.67
C ASP A 27 -13.57 -0.64 -4.16
N ILE A 28 -12.33 -0.26 -3.86
CA ILE A 28 -11.85 -0.03 -2.50
C ILE A 28 -12.00 1.45 -2.15
N VAL A 29 -12.86 1.73 -1.17
CA VAL A 29 -13.18 3.09 -0.73
C VAL A 29 -12.58 3.32 0.66
N ILE A 30 -11.53 4.15 0.71
CA ILE A 30 -10.85 4.57 1.94
C ILE A 30 -10.79 6.10 1.93
N ALA A 31 -10.96 6.72 3.10
CA ALA A 31 -10.91 8.17 3.22
C ALA A 31 -9.52 8.73 2.87
N ASP A 32 -9.45 9.92 2.28
CA ASP A 32 -8.19 10.57 1.90
C ASP A 32 -7.23 10.76 3.10
N GLY A 33 -7.77 10.89 4.33
CA GLY A 33 -6.97 10.96 5.57
C GLY A 33 -6.22 9.66 5.84
N ASP A 34 -6.94 8.54 5.85
CA ASP A 34 -6.36 7.20 6.07
C ASP A 34 -5.42 6.80 4.93
N LEU A 35 -5.77 7.12 3.68
CA LEU A 35 -4.88 6.87 2.53
C LEU A 35 -3.55 7.63 2.65
N LYS A 36 -3.52 8.83 3.26
CA LYS A 36 -2.27 9.54 3.52
C LYS A 36 -1.41 8.82 4.55
N ILE A 37 -2.02 8.28 5.60
CA ILE A 37 -1.34 7.51 6.64
C ILE A 37 -0.76 6.23 6.03
N ILE A 38 -1.57 5.47 5.28
CA ILE A 38 -1.14 4.25 4.58
C ILE A 38 0.02 4.56 3.61
N LEU A 39 -0.09 5.65 2.83
CA LEU A 39 0.99 6.07 1.94
C LEU A 39 2.28 6.37 2.70
N HIS A 40 2.20 7.03 3.85
CA HIS A 40 3.38 7.31 4.67
C HIS A 40 4.05 6.04 5.19
N ILE A 41 3.25 5.09 5.69
CA ILE A 41 3.71 3.78 6.16
C ILE A 41 4.45 3.03 5.03
N ILE A 42 3.80 2.88 3.87
CA ILE A 42 4.36 2.19 2.68
C ILE A 42 5.69 2.79 2.24
N LYS A 43 5.82 4.12 2.28
CA LYS A 43 7.05 4.80 1.86
C LYS A 43 8.19 4.66 2.87
N ASN A 44 7.86 4.61 4.15
CA ASN A 44 8.86 4.41 5.21
C ASN A 44 9.30 2.95 5.31
N ASN A 45 8.41 2.00 4.98
CA ASN A 45 8.67 0.58 5.06
C ASN A 45 8.26 -0.12 3.74
N PRO A 46 9.04 0.05 2.66
CA PRO A 46 8.70 -0.46 1.33
C PRO A 46 8.94 -1.96 1.17
N TYR A 47 9.75 -2.58 2.05
CA TYR A 47 10.12 -3.99 1.91
C TYR A 47 8.94 -4.96 2.12
N PRO A 48 8.09 -4.78 3.16
CA PRO A 48 6.83 -5.52 3.31
C PRO A 48 5.84 -5.42 2.15
N VAL A 49 5.96 -4.40 1.29
CA VAL A 49 5.12 -4.23 0.09
C VAL A 49 5.63 -5.10 -1.05
N LEU A 50 6.91 -5.49 -1.03
CA LEU A 50 7.58 -6.24 -2.09
C LEU A 50 7.84 -7.71 -1.71
N ASN A 51 7.47 -8.11 -0.49
CA ASN A 51 7.66 -9.45 0.03
C ASN A 51 6.49 -9.83 0.95
N ASP A 52 5.64 -10.73 0.45
CA ASP A 52 4.42 -11.23 1.07
C ASP A 52 4.68 -11.84 2.46
N GLU A 53 5.86 -12.41 2.70
CA GLU A 53 6.24 -12.95 4.02
C GLU A 53 6.24 -11.86 5.12
N TYR A 54 6.41 -10.61 4.72
CA TYR A 54 6.49 -9.45 5.62
C TYR A 54 5.25 -8.55 5.56
N GLU A 55 4.29 -8.81 4.68
CA GLU A 55 2.99 -8.11 4.65
C GLU A 55 2.30 -7.99 6.02
N PRO A 56 2.33 -9.02 6.91
CA PRO A 56 1.71 -8.89 8.24
C PRO A 56 2.24 -7.72 9.07
N ILE A 57 3.51 -7.33 8.88
CA ILE A 57 4.10 -6.17 9.58
C ILE A 57 3.46 -4.88 9.09
N LEU A 58 3.29 -4.74 7.77
CA LEU A 58 2.66 -3.57 7.15
C LEU A 58 1.19 -3.46 7.57
N LEU A 59 0.46 -4.57 7.54
CA LEU A 59 -0.94 -4.62 7.98
C LEU A 59 -1.09 -4.26 9.45
N PHE A 60 -0.17 -4.72 10.31
CA PHE A 60 -0.15 -4.35 11.72
C PHE A 60 0.07 -2.84 11.92
N GLU A 61 1.01 -2.23 11.19
CA GLU A 61 1.24 -0.78 11.23
C GLU A 61 0.01 0.00 10.75
N ILE A 62 -0.64 -0.43 9.66
CA ILE A 62 -1.87 0.20 9.16
C ILE A 62 -2.98 0.12 10.20
N THR A 63 -3.22 -1.05 10.80
CA THR A 63 -4.22 -1.20 11.87
C THR A 63 -3.94 -0.26 13.04
N ARG A 64 -2.66 -0.15 13.46
CA ARG A 64 -2.26 0.68 14.61
C ARG A 64 -2.48 2.17 14.37
N GLU A 65 -2.18 2.67 13.17
CA GLU A 65 -2.24 4.10 12.84
C GLU A 65 -3.60 4.53 12.25
N THR A 66 -4.48 3.58 11.90
CA THR A 66 -5.81 3.85 11.33
C THR A 66 -6.91 3.11 12.11
N SER A 67 -7.35 1.94 11.63
CA SER A 67 -8.30 1.05 12.30
C SER A 67 -8.29 -0.34 11.65
N ASP A 68 -8.84 -1.35 12.33
CA ASP A 68 -9.08 -2.68 11.76
C ASP A 68 -9.92 -2.63 10.48
N GLN A 69 -10.95 -1.77 10.45
CA GLN A 69 -11.81 -1.63 9.28
C GLN A 69 -11.03 -1.12 8.07
N VAL A 70 -10.20 -0.09 8.26
CA VAL A 70 -9.35 0.46 7.19
C VAL A 70 -8.34 -0.58 6.72
N CYS A 71 -7.67 -1.28 7.64
CA CYS A 71 -6.70 -2.32 7.31
C CYS A 71 -7.34 -3.45 6.48
N ASN A 72 -8.47 -3.99 6.93
CA ASN A 72 -9.20 -5.04 6.19
C ASN A 72 -9.68 -4.56 4.81
N THR A 73 -10.05 -3.29 4.69
CA THR A 73 -10.46 -2.68 3.41
C THR A 73 -9.27 -2.49 2.47
N PHE A 74 -8.09 -2.19 3.00
CA PHE A 74 -6.85 -2.00 2.23
C PHE A 74 -6.17 -3.31 1.86
N LYS A 75 -6.27 -4.34 2.70
CA LYS A 75 -5.59 -5.64 2.58
C LYS A 75 -5.58 -6.23 1.15
N PRO A 76 -6.69 -6.22 0.37
CA PRO A 76 -6.69 -6.77 -0.98
C PRO A 76 -5.77 -6.05 -1.97
N ILE A 77 -5.37 -4.80 -1.69
CA ILE A 77 -4.38 -4.05 -2.50
C ILE A 77 -3.01 -4.70 -2.46
N LEU A 78 -2.66 -5.33 -1.33
CA LEU A 78 -1.40 -6.04 -1.11
C LEU A 78 -1.53 -7.49 -1.61
N GLU A 79 -2.50 -8.25 -1.09
CA GLU A 79 -2.66 -9.68 -1.38
C GLU A 79 -2.86 -10.02 -2.87
N LYS A 80 -3.28 -9.05 -3.68
CA LYS A 80 -3.49 -9.21 -5.13
C LYS A 80 -2.47 -8.47 -5.98
N ASP A 81 -1.41 -7.94 -5.36
CA ASP A 81 -0.33 -7.19 -5.98
C ASP A 81 -0.79 -5.93 -6.76
N TYR A 82 -2.01 -5.43 -6.52
CA TYR A 82 -2.55 -4.28 -7.25
C TYR A 82 -1.63 -3.06 -7.16
N LEU A 83 -1.02 -2.87 -5.98
CA LEU A 83 -0.08 -1.78 -5.79
C LEU A 83 1.16 -1.93 -6.68
N ILE A 84 1.77 -3.12 -6.74
CA ILE A 84 2.97 -3.42 -7.54
C ILE A 84 2.69 -3.29 -9.04
N GLN A 85 1.52 -3.78 -9.47
CA GLN A 85 1.09 -3.81 -10.86
C GLN A 85 0.82 -2.40 -11.40
N GLU A 86 0.21 -1.52 -10.60
CA GLU A 86 -0.33 -0.24 -11.08
C GLU A 86 0.40 1.02 -10.61
N MET A 87 1.48 0.89 -9.84
CA MET A 87 2.36 2.00 -9.46
C MET A 87 3.23 2.49 -10.63
N GLU A 88 2.67 2.66 -11.83
CA GLU A 88 3.36 3.25 -12.99
C GLU A 88 3.64 4.74 -12.80
#